data_AF-A0A3M7QEA0-F1
#
_entry.id   AF-A0A3M7QEA0-F1
#
_cell.length_a   1.000
_cell.length_b   1.000
_cell.length_c   1.000
_cell.angle_alpha   90.00
_cell.angle_beta   90.00
_cell.angle_gamma   90.00
#
_symmetry.space_group_name_H-M   'P 1'
#
loop_
_entity.id
_entity.type
_entity.pdbx_description
1 polymer ?
#
loop_
_entity_poly.entity_id
_entity_poly.type
_entity_poly.pdbx_seq_one_letter_code
_entity_poly.pdbx_strand_id
1 'polypeptide(L)'
;MLNNQYQSKSKITDFKQLEDYGDEFSNMRYHLVKNLSHNKYYNAKFRYTKKNYSDDEDNEDNEYDDDIYDCDDEKYCCDCFCCRCPWLILPNTWCVKDVCGIVCASITWLLVIFAEFVVIFVFILPKPFTIGNFLNTIIFNILAFLALSSHSFAMLTDPGSVPLGNATPEMIESLSLGTGQIIYRCPRCISIKPVRAHHCSVCKRCIKKMDHHCPWINNCVGEANQKFFVLFTLYVFLISTHAIILIITHTIECVDNDWLQCSSFSPAVTLILIIFLGFESLLFGIFTLVMFCTQVSAILSDETQIETLKNEEPKWVKKNRWSSLQSVFGSDFNICWFSPFSKPNSKYILSTLNKLMDV
;
A
#
# COMPACT_ATOMS: atom_id res chain seq x y z
N MET A 1 -25.38 43.33 -20.32
CA MET A 1 -25.83 43.46 -21.73
C MET A 1 -24.81 42.70 -22.57
N LEU A 2 -25.06 41.41 -22.83
CA LEU A 2 -25.60 40.86 -24.09
C LEU A 2 -24.58 40.90 -25.25
N ASN A 3 -24.05 39.71 -25.58
CA ASN A 3 -24.22 38.97 -26.86
C ASN A 3 -23.26 39.44 -27.98
N ASN A 4 -22.72 38.63 -28.90
CA ASN A 4 -23.02 37.26 -29.30
C ASN A 4 -21.91 36.70 -30.23
N GLN A 5 -21.84 35.37 -30.29
CA GLN A 5 -21.60 34.48 -31.46
C GLN A 5 -20.24 34.41 -32.17
N TYR A 6 -19.69 33.18 -32.22
CA TYR A 6 -19.71 32.37 -33.45
C TYR A 6 -19.62 30.86 -33.13
N GLN A 7 -20.60 30.09 -33.61
CA GLN A 7 -20.59 28.63 -33.66
C GLN A 7 -19.77 28.15 -34.85
N SER A 8 -19.11 26.99 -34.75
CA SER A 8 -19.06 26.05 -35.87
C SER A 8 -19.24 24.62 -35.38
N LYS A 9 -20.20 23.94 -35.99
CA LYS A 9 -20.55 22.53 -35.82
C LYS A 9 -19.65 21.70 -36.73
N SER A 10 -19.13 20.59 -36.25
CA SER A 10 -18.85 19.42 -37.09
C SER A 10 -19.51 18.20 -36.46
N LYS A 11 -20.58 17.74 -37.12
CA LYS A 11 -21.18 16.43 -36.92
C LYS A 11 -20.22 15.40 -37.51
N ILE A 12 -19.79 14.42 -36.71
CA ILE A 12 -19.42 13.12 -37.24
C ILE A 12 -20.32 12.11 -36.55
N THR A 13 -21.24 11.62 -37.36
CA THR A 13 -22.10 10.46 -37.17
C THR A 13 -21.25 9.20 -37.32
N ASP A 14 -21.22 8.35 -36.29
CA ASP A 14 -21.31 6.90 -36.47
C ASP A 14 -21.71 6.23 -35.14
N PHE A 15 -23.03 6.07 -35.00
CA PHE A 15 -23.69 5.20 -34.03
C PHE A 15 -23.82 3.83 -34.71
N LYS A 16 -22.92 2.89 -34.41
CA LYS A 16 -23.09 1.42 -34.59
C LYS A 16 -21.75 0.72 -34.34
N GLN A 17 -21.43 0.43 -33.08
CA GLN A 17 -20.47 -0.65 -32.71
C GLN A 17 -20.37 -0.95 -31.19
N LEU A 18 -21.34 -0.55 -30.38
CA LEU A 18 -21.35 -0.84 -28.93
C LEU A 18 -22.71 -1.37 -28.44
N GLU A 19 -23.57 -1.85 -29.35
CA GLU A 19 -24.83 -2.54 -29.01
C GLU A 19 -24.68 -4.07 -28.95
N ASP A 20 -23.56 -4.65 -29.38
CA ASP A 20 -23.36 -6.12 -29.43
C ASP A 20 -22.81 -6.77 -28.13
N TYR A 21 -22.86 -6.07 -26.99
CA TYR A 21 -22.55 -6.68 -25.68
C TYR A 21 -23.57 -6.24 -24.60
N GLY A 22 -24.79 -5.93 -25.03
CA GLY A 22 -25.83 -5.31 -24.19
C GLY A 22 -26.93 -6.22 -23.67
N ASP A 23 -27.09 -7.44 -24.20
CA ASP A 23 -28.29 -8.24 -23.97
C ASP A 23 -27.96 -9.66 -23.51
N GLU A 24 -27.65 -9.82 -22.21
CA GLU A 24 -27.71 -11.14 -21.54
C GLU A 24 -27.79 -11.02 -19.99
N PHE A 25 -28.61 -10.09 -19.49
CA PHE A 25 -28.86 -10.00 -18.04
C PHE A 25 -30.34 -9.74 -17.76
N SER A 26 -31.14 -10.80 -17.75
CA SER A 26 -32.51 -10.77 -17.22
C SER A 26 -32.68 -11.77 -16.09
N ASN A 27 -32.32 -11.37 -14.86
CA ASN A 27 -33.19 -11.52 -13.67
C ASN A 27 -32.66 -10.79 -12.40
N MET A 28 -32.40 -9.49 -12.53
CA MET A 28 -32.46 -8.53 -11.42
C MET A 28 -32.54 -7.13 -12.04
N ARG A 29 -33.60 -6.36 -11.77
CA ARG A 29 -33.71 -4.98 -12.30
C ARG A 29 -32.70 -4.07 -11.58
N TYR A 30 -31.52 -3.90 -12.15
CA TYR A 30 -30.51 -2.95 -11.68
C TYR A 30 -30.68 -1.58 -12.33
N HIS A 31 -30.85 -0.53 -11.53
CA HIS A 31 -30.78 0.84 -12.04
C HIS A 31 -29.31 1.32 -12.09
N LEU A 32 -28.72 1.29 -13.28
CA LEU A 32 -27.44 1.95 -13.59
C LEU A 32 -27.59 3.47 -13.50
N VAL A 33 -27.04 4.09 -12.46
CA VAL A 33 -26.95 5.56 -12.39
C VAL A 33 -25.70 6.01 -13.17
N LYS A 34 -25.86 6.36 -14.45
CA LYS A 34 -24.83 7.06 -15.23
C LYS A 34 -24.73 8.51 -14.76
N ASN A 35 -23.68 8.84 -14.00
CA ASN A 35 -23.25 10.23 -13.83
C ASN A 35 -22.05 10.50 -14.73
N LEU A 36 -22.31 11.21 -15.83
CA LEU A 36 -21.29 11.77 -16.71
C LEU A 36 -20.80 13.09 -16.10
N SER A 37 -19.68 13.04 -15.38
CA SER A 37 -18.83 14.21 -15.23
C SER A 37 -17.37 13.79 -15.36
N HIS A 38 -16.64 14.58 -16.13
CA HIS A 38 -15.27 14.33 -16.56
C HIS A 38 -14.30 14.13 -15.37
N ASN A 39 -14.06 12.88 -14.98
CA ASN A 39 -12.73 12.35 -14.64
C ASN A 39 -12.81 10.83 -14.34
N LYS A 40 -11.90 10.08 -14.96
CA LYS A 40 -11.82 8.61 -14.97
C LYS A 40 -11.69 8.00 -13.56
N TYR A 41 -12.80 7.57 -12.94
CA TYR A 41 -12.79 6.59 -11.85
C TYR A 41 -13.97 5.62 -11.98
N TYR A 42 -13.66 4.36 -12.30
CA TYR A 42 -14.59 3.26 -12.53
C TYR A 42 -15.25 2.74 -11.24
N ASN A 43 -16.12 3.54 -10.62
CA ASN A 43 -16.99 3.08 -9.54
C ASN A 43 -18.40 2.87 -10.09
N ALA A 44 -18.78 1.61 -10.36
CA ALA A 44 -20.18 1.30 -10.64
C ALA A 44 -20.93 1.23 -9.30
N LYS A 45 -21.92 2.11 -9.15
CA LYS A 45 -22.74 2.28 -7.94
C LYS A 45 -24.05 1.52 -8.13
N PHE A 46 -24.33 0.56 -7.25
CA PHE A 46 -25.55 -0.25 -7.30
C PHE A 46 -26.38 -0.05 -6.05
N ARG A 47 -27.71 0.04 -6.18
CA ARG A 47 -28.65 0.09 -5.06
C ARG A 47 -29.24 -1.31 -4.86
N TYR A 48 -29.10 -1.87 -3.66
CA TYR A 48 -29.61 -3.18 -3.31
C TYR A 48 -31.13 -3.14 -3.06
N THR A 49 -31.87 -4.10 -3.59
CA THR A 49 -33.31 -4.27 -3.34
C THR A 49 -33.60 -5.71 -2.98
N LYS A 50 -34.12 -5.96 -1.77
CA LYS A 50 -34.53 -7.29 -1.33
C LYS A 50 -35.86 -7.66 -2.02
N LYS A 51 -35.92 -8.78 -2.75
CA LYS A 51 -37.20 -9.37 -3.17
C LYS A 51 -37.81 -10.05 -1.94
N ASN A 52 -39.02 -9.65 -1.55
CA ASN A 52 -39.84 -10.46 -0.66
C ASN A 52 -40.52 -11.49 -1.55
N TYR A 53 -40.19 -12.78 -1.38
CA TYR A 53 -41.05 -13.84 -1.89
C TYR A 53 -42.27 -13.89 -0.97
N SER A 54 -43.38 -13.31 -1.45
CA SER A 54 -44.71 -13.76 -1.06
C SER A 54 -45.11 -14.82 -2.07
N ASP A 55 -45.52 -15.98 -1.57
CA ASP A 55 -46.01 -17.12 -2.31
C ASP A 55 -47.02 -16.67 -3.38
N ASP A 56 -46.67 -16.87 -4.64
CA ASP A 56 -47.63 -17.05 -5.73
C ASP A 56 -46.97 -17.98 -6.74
N GLU A 57 -47.52 -19.19 -6.80
CA GLU A 57 -47.33 -20.18 -7.84
C GLU A 57 -47.63 -19.54 -9.19
N ASP A 58 -46.74 -19.69 -10.17
CA ASP A 58 -47.09 -20.13 -11.53
C ASP A 58 -45.93 -19.91 -12.52
N ASN A 59 -45.52 -21.05 -13.10
CA ASN A 59 -45.14 -21.28 -14.49
C ASN A 59 -43.73 -20.95 -15.04
N GLU A 60 -43.30 -21.99 -15.76
CA GLU A 60 -42.39 -22.05 -16.91
C GLU A 60 -40.89 -22.13 -16.65
N ASP A 61 -40.49 -23.41 -16.47
CA ASP A 61 -39.25 -24.01 -16.99
C ASP A 61 -38.60 -23.17 -18.09
N ASN A 62 -37.56 -22.42 -17.71
CA ASN A 62 -36.57 -21.95 -18.66
C ASN A 62 -35.19 -22.29 -18.07
N GLU A 63 -34.68 -23.41 -18.54
CA GLU A 63 -33.26 -23.74 -18.58
C GLU A 63 -32.53 -22.58 -19.27
N TYR A 64 -31.94 -21.67 -18.49
CA TYR A 64 -31.03 -20.64 -18.99
C TYR A 64 -29.64 -21.00 -18.52
N ASP A 65 -28.76 -21.24 -19.49
CA ASP A 65 -27.33 -21.37 -19.31
C ASP A 65 -26.80 -20.15 -18.54
N ASP A 66 -26.61 -20.33 -17.23
CA ASP A 66 -25.71 -19.49 -16.47
C ASP A 66 -24.32 -19.74 -17.06
N ASP A 67 -23.81 -18.78 -17.85
CA ASP A 67 -22.37 -18.65 -18.08
C ASP A 67 -21.72 -18.31 -16.73
N ILE A 68 -21.60 -19.34 -15.89
CA ILE A 68 -20.62 -19.48 -14.83
C ILE A 68 -19.29 -19.21 -15.53
N TYR A 69 -18.81 -17.97 -15.43
CA TYR A 69 -17.38 -17.72 -15.56
C TYR A 69 -16.74 -18.45 -14.40
N ASP A 70 -16.44 -19.71 -14.65
CA ASP A 70 -15.75 -20.60 -13.74
C ASP A 70 -14.46 -19.90 -13.38
N CYS A 71 -14.37 -19.45 -12.13
CA CYS A 71 -13.17 -18.80 -11.60
C CYS A 71 -12.06 -19.84 -11.33
N ASP A 72 -12.17 -21.02 -11.93
CA ASP A 72 -11.19 -22.10 -11.97
C ASP A 72 -10.04 -21.83 -12.94
N ASP A 73 -10.11 -20.76 -13.74
CA ASP A 73 -8.99 -20.34 -14.56
C ASP A 73 -7.87 -19.72 -13.69
N GLU A 74 -6.88 -20.56 -13.36
CA GLU A 74 -5.55 -20.24 -12.81
C GLU A 74 -4.90 -18.99 -13.45
N LYS A 75 -5.34 -18.60 -14.64
CA LYS A 75 -4.86 -17.50 -15.48
C LYS A 75 -4.92 -16.11 -14.86
N TYR A 76 -5.91 -15.79 -14.02
CA TYR A 76 -6.02 -14.47 -13.37
C TYR A 76 -5.27 -14.37 -12.04
N CYS A 77 -4.76 -15.50 -11.54
CA CYS A 77 -3.95 -15.55 -10.32
C CYS A 77 -2.45 -15.26 -10.59
N CYS A 78 -2.03 -15.31 -11.87
CA CYS A 78 -0.62 -15.31 -12.28
C CYS A 78 0.09 -13.95 -12.37
N ASP A 79 -0.59 -12.81 -12.23
CA ASP A 79 0.03 -11.49 -12.44
C ASP A 79 0.71 -10.90 -11.18
N CYS A 80 0.29 -11.33 -9.99
CA CYS A 80 1.12 -11.27 -8.78
C CYS A 80 1.69 -12.67 -8.55
N PHE A 81 2.81 -12.81 -7.86
CA PHE A 81 3.18 -14.09 -7.23
C PHE A 81 2.16 -14.38 -6.09
N CYS A 82 0.87 -14.57 -6.43
CA CYS A 82 -0.18 -14.93 -5.49
C CYS A 82 -0.37 -16.45 -5.43
N CYS A 83 0.31 -17.19 -6.33
CA CYS A 83 0.36 -18.63 -6.35
C CYS A 83 1.44 -19.13 -5.37
N ARG A 84 1.10 -20.18 -4.62
CA ARG A 84 2.06 -21.02 -3.88
C ARG A 84 3.21 -21.42 -4.81
N CYS A 85 4.33 -20.71 -4.78
CA CYS A 85 5.49 -21.10 -5.55
C CYS A 85 6.26 -22.19 -4.79
N PRO A 86 6.37 -23.42 -5.32
CA PRO A 86 7.02 -24.52 -4.62
C PRO A 86 8.52 -24.28 -4.35
N TRP A 87 9.11 -23.29 -5.02
CA TRP A 87 10.54 -22.98 -4.99
C TRP A 87 10.93 -21.83 -4.05
N LEU A 88 9.96 -21.08 -3.50
CA LEU A 88 10.21 -20.07 -2.47
C LEU A 88 9.87 -20.67 -1.11
N ILE A 89 10.83 -20.64 -0.18
CA ILE A 89 10.78 -21.29 1.16
C ILE A 89 9.63 -20.75 2.07
N LEU A 90 8.84 -19.77 1.62
CA LEU A 90 7.75 -19.17 2.38
C LEU A 90 6.40 -19.32 1.64
N PRO A 91 5.44 -20.14 2.16
CA PRO A 91 4.27 -20.58 1.39
C PRO A 91 3.23 -19.53 0.98
N ASN A 92 3.37 -18.26 1.37
CA ASN A 92 2.40 -17.18 1.12
C ASN A 92 3.12 -15.82 1.04
N THR A 93 3.94 -15.59 0.01
CA THR A 93 4.61 -14.30 -0.19
C THR A 93 3.85 -13.50 -1.24
N TRP A 94 3.57 -12.23 -0.95
CA TRP A 94 2.96 -11.32 -1.91
C TRP A 94 4.06 -10.60 -2.68
N CYS A 95 4.05 -10.63 -4.01
CA CYS A 95 5.00 -9.85 -4.80
C CYS A 95 4.35 -9.39 -6.12
N VAL A 96 4.46 -8.10 -6.39
CA VAL A 96 3.91 -7.46 -7.58
C VAL A 96 4.95 -7.49 -8.71
N LYS A 97 4.54 -7.89 -9.92
CA LYS A 97 5.39 -7.89 -11.11
C LYS A 97 5.52 -6.49 -11.75
N ASP A 98 5.85 -5.49 -10.94
CA ASP A 98 6.09 -4.12 -11.40
C ASP A 98 7.60 -3.91 -11.59
N VAL A 99 8.05 -3.81 -12.86
CA VAL A 99 9.48 -3.65 -13.20
C VAL A 99 10.07 -2.41 -12.54
N CYS A 100 9.32 -1.30 -12.52
CA CYS A 100 9.74 -0.08 -11.87
C CYS A 100 9.91 -0.30 -10.36
N GLY A 101 8.93 -0.96 -9.74
CA GLY A 101 8.95 -1.31 -8.33
C GLY A 101 10.13 -2.22 -7.96
N ILE A 102 10.40 -3.26 -8.74
CA ILE A 102 11.53 -4.19 -8.50
C ILE A 102 12.88 -3.44 -8.56
N VAL A 103 13.05 -2.54 -9.54
CA VAL A 103 14.27 -1.72 -9.66
C VAL A 103 14.42 -0.79 -8.46
N CYS A 104 13.35 -0.08 -8.08
CA CYS A 104 13.38 0.82 -6.90
C CYS A 104 13.69 0.05 -5.61
N ALA A 105 13.04 -1.09 -5.38
CA ALA A 105 13.29 -1.95 -4.22
C ALA A 105 14.74 -2.46 -4.20
N SER A 106 15.28 -2.86 -5.35
CA SER A 106 16.68 -3.31 -5.46
C SER A 106 17.66 -2.18 -5.14
N ILE A 107 17.39 -0.96 -5.64
CA ILE A 107 18.18 0.24 -5.33
C ILE A 107 18.17 0.51 -3.82
N THR A 108 17.01 0.40 -3.14
CA THR A 108 16.94 0.58 -1.68
C THR A 108 17.91 -0.33 -0.93
N TRP A 109 18.03 -1.60 -1.31
CA TRP A 109 18.97 -2.53 -0.68
C TRP A 109 20.43 -2.16 -0.97
N LEU A 110 20.74 -1.82 -2.23
CA LEU A 110 22.09 -1.41 -2.63
C LEU A 110 22.55 -0.15 -1.88
N LEU A 111 21.66 0.81 -1.68
CA LEU A 111 21.93 2.04 -0.94
C LEU A 111 22.27 1.75 0.53
N VAL A 112 21.46 0.93 1.23
CA VAL A 112 21.75 0.57 2.63
C VAL A 112 23.06 -0.22 2.76
N ILE A 113 23.34 -1.14 1.82
CA ILE A 113 24.61 -1.90 1.80
C ILE A 113 25.79 -0.97 1.54
N PHE A 114 25.65 -0.01 0.62
CA PHE A 114 26.68 1.00 0.37
C PHE A 114 26.93 1.85 1.63
N ALA A 115 25.88 2.28 2.31
CA ALA A 115 26.01 3.04 3.56
C ALA A 115 26.72 2.22 4.66
N GLU A 116 26.39 0.94 4.81
CA GLU A 116 27.07 0.02 5.71
C GLU A 116 28.54 -0.14 5.35
N PHE A 117 28.86 -0.32 4.07
CA PHE A 117 30.24 -0.39 3.59
C PHE A 117 31.02 0.88 3.99
N VAL A 118 30.49 2.07 3.71
CA VAL A 118 31.19 3.33 4.02
C VAL A 118 31.37 3.48 5.54
N VAL A 119 30.32 3.27 6.33
CA VAL A 119 30.40 3.43 7.79
C VAL A 119 31.41 2.46 8.41
N ILE A 120 31.38 1.18 8.03
CA ILE A 120 32.28 0.19 8.61
C ILE A 120 33.72 0.39 8.13
N PHE A 121 33.94 0.47 6.82
CA PHE A 121 35.30 0.44 6.26
C PHE A 121 35.98 1.81 6.23
N VAL A 122 35.23 2.91 6.19
CA VAL A 122 35.80 4.27 6.13
C VAL A 122 35.81 4.92 7.51
N PHE A 123 34.77 4.77 8.33
CA PHE A 123 34.68 5.49 9.60
C PHE A 123 35.13 4.70 10.81
N ILE A 124 34.82 3.40 10.88
CA ILE A 124 35.04 2.58 12.09
C ILE A 124 36.37 1.84 12.03
N LEU A 125 36.59 0.99 11.02
CA LEU A 125 37.73 0.07 10.96
C LEU A 125 39.12 0.74 10.96
N PRO A 126 39.33 1.91 10.33
CA PRO A 126 40.63 2.58 10.37
C PRO A 126 41.00 3.11 11.77
N LYS A 127 40.04 3.22 12.68
CA LYS A 127 40.23 3.79 14.02
C LYS A 127 40.56 2.69 15.03
N PRO A 128 41.34 2.99 16.08
CA PRO A 128 41.52 2.05 17.17
C PRO A 128 40.18 1.74 17.85
N PHE A 129 40.10 0.56 18.45
CA PHE A 129 38.90 0.16 19.17
C PHE A 129 38.61 1.15 20.31
N THR A 130 37.39 1.68 20.32
CA THR A 130 36.84 2.45 21.42
C THR A 130 35.42 1.98 21.69
N ILE A 131 34.94 2.14 22.93
CA ILE A 131 33.56 1.80 23.29
C ILE A 131 32.58 2.60 22.42
N GLY A 132 32.88 3.87 22.12
CA GLY A 132 32.07 4.71 21.24
C GLY A 132 31.95 4.15 19.82
N ASN A 133 33.07 3.76 19.20
CA ASN A 133 33.06 3.16 17.85
C ASN A 133 32.33 1.81 17.82
N PHE A 134 32.49 1.01 18.87
CA PHE A 134 31.78 -0.25 19.01
C PHE A 134 30.25 -0.03 19.12
N LEU A 135 29.82 0.92 19.94
CA LEU A 135 28.41 1.27 20.08
C LEU A 135 27.85 1.84 18.77
N ASN A 136 28.57 2.73 18.08
CA ASN A 136 28.17 3.25 16.77
C ASN A 136 27.98 2.11 15.75
N THR A 137 28.87 1.13 15.74
CA THR A 137 28.76 -0.05 14.88
C THR A 137 27.49 -0.84 15.18
N ILE A 138 27.24 -1.15 16.46
CA ILE A 138 26.04 -1.87 16.88
C ILE A 138 24.76 -1.11 16.50
N ILE A 139 24.71 0.18 16.80
CA ILE A 139 23.54 1.02 16.51
C ILE A 139 23.26 1.05 15.00
N PHE A 140 24.28 1.31 14.19
CA PHE A 140 24.12 1.39 12.73
C PHE A 140 23.64 0.05 12.14
N ASN A 141 24.24 -1.07 12.54
CA ASN A 141 23.86 -2.41 12.08
C ASN A 141 22.43 -2.78 12.51
N ILE A 142 22.04 -2.48 13.74
CA ILE A 142 20.66 -2.72 14.21
C ILE A 142 19.66 -1.89 13.41
N LEU A 143 19.94 -0.61 13.19
CA LEU A 143 19.07 0.26 12.39
C LEU A 143 18.98 -0.22 10.93
N ALA A 144 20.09 -0.63 10.33
CA ALA A 144 20.13 -1.18 8.96
C ALA A 144 19.30 -2.46 8.86
N PHE A 145 19.50 -3.38 9.80
CA PHE A 145 18.74 -4.63 9.88
C PHE A 145 17.23 -4.38 10.04
N LEU A 146 16.84 -3.46 10.93
CA LEU A 146 15.43 -3.10 11.15
C LEU A 146 14.82 -2.40 9.93
N ALA A 147 15.58 -1.54 9.24
CA ALA A 147 15.14 -0.88 8.00
C ALA A 147 14.89 -1.92 6.89
N LEU A 148 15.86 -2.80 6.62
CA LEU A 148 15.76 -3.84 5.58
C LEU A 148 14.70 -4.89 5.91
N SER A 149 14.56 -5.27 7.18
CA SER A 149 13.49 -6.17 7.62
C SER A 149 12.12 -5.51 7.40
N SER A 150 11.94 -4.26 7.84
CA SER A 150 10.68 -3.52 7.67
C SER A 150 10.34 -3.33 6.18
N HIS A 151 11.34 -3.04 5.35
CA HIS A 151 11.20 -2.96 3.89
C HIS A 151 10.73 -4.29 3.29
N SER A 152 11.38 -5.40 3.68
CA SER A 152 11.01 -6.75 3.24
C SER A 152 9.57 -7.08 3.60
N PHE A 153 9.14 -6.80 4.83
CA PHE A 153 7.76 -7.03 5.25
C PHE A 153 6.76 -6.11 4.53
N ALA A 154 7.10 -4.83 4.29
CA ALA A 154 6.24 -3.93 3.52
C ALA A 154 6.08 -4.40 2.06
N MET A 155 7.16 -4.90 1.46
CA MET A 155 7.19 -5.43 0.10
C MET A 155 6.44 -6.77 -0.03
N LEU A 156 6.71 -7.71 0.88
CA LEU A 156 6.30 -9.11 0.73
C LEU A 156 4.98 -9.48 1.43
N THR A 157 4.36 -8.54 2.15
CA THR A 157 3.06 -8.74 2.80
C THR A 157 1.93 -8.29 1.88
N ASP A 158 0.86 -9.10 1.78
CA ASP A 158 -0.38 -8.68 1.13
C ASP A 158 -0.87 -7.38 1.80
N PRO A 159 -1.01 -6.26 1.06
CA PRO A 159 -1.43 -4.98 1.62
C PRO A 159 -2.89 -4.95 2.11
N GLY A 160 -3.65 -6.03 1.92
CA GLY A 160 -5.06 -6.14 2.28
C GLY A 160 -5.92 -6.28 1.04
N SER A 161 -5.52 -7.14 0.11
CA SER A 161 -6.20 -7.39 -1.14
C SER A 161 -7.61 -7.94 -0.92
N VAL A 162 -8.54 -7.51 -1.78
CA VAL A 162 -9.90 -8.03 -1.83
C VAL A 162 -9.90 -9.28 -2.73
N PRO A 163 -10.56 -10.38 -2.33
CA PRO A 163 -10.70 -11.56 -3.19
C PRO A 163 -11.34 -11.20 -4.53
N LEU A 164 -10.84 -11.82 -5.61
CA LEU A 164 -11.42 -11.69 -6.95
C LEU A 164 -12.74 -12.48 -7.02
N GLY A 165 -13.64 -12.08 -7.90
CA GLY A 165 -14.87 -12.84 -8.18
C GLY A 165 -15.86 -12.93 -7.01
N ASN A 166 -15.59 -12.27 -5.87
CA ASN A 166 -16.43 -12.37 -4.68
C ASN A 166 -17.79 -11.66 -4.79
N ALA A 167 -18.17 -11.19 -5.98
CA ALA A 167 -19.46 -10.58 -6.25
C ALA A 167 -20.52 -11.61 -6.66
N THR A 168 -20.55 -12.77 -5.99
CA THR A 168 -21.60 -13.77 -6.18
C THR A 168 -22.91 -13.32 -5.54
N PRO A 169 -24.09 -13.76 -6.04
CA PRO A 169 -25.38 -13.48 -5.42
C PRO A 169 -25.41 -13.89 -3.94
N GLU A 170 -24.86 -15.06 -3.62
CA GLU A 170 -24.76 -15.60 -2.26
C GLU A 170 -23.94 -14.69 -1.33
N MET A 171 -22.79 -14.19 -1.80
CA MET A 171 -21.95 -13.30 -1.02
C MET A 171 -22.66 -11.96 -0.76
N ILE A 172 -23.44 -11.47 -1.73
CA ILE A 172 -24.23 -10.25 -1.57
C ILE A 172 -25.36 -10.45 -0.55
N GLU A 173 -26.02 -11.61 -0.58
CA GLU A 173 -27.07 -11.96 0.39
C GLU A 173 -26.49 -12.12 1.79
N SER A 174 -25.31 -12.74 1.92
CA SER A 174 -24.59 -12.91 3.20
C SER A 174 -24.19 -11.59 3.88
N LEU A 175 -24.11 -10.48 3.13
CA LEU A 175 -23.82 -9.15 3.69
C LEU A 175 -25.01 -8.57 4.49
N SER A 176 -26.16 -9.26 4.58
CA SER A 176 -27.35 -8.85 5.34
C SER A 176 -27.77 -7.41 5.07
N LEU A 177 -27.61 -6.96 3.82
CA LEU A 177 -27.83 -5.56 3.47
C LEU A 177 -29.32 -5.21 3.53
N GLY A 178 -29.62 -4.07 4.16
CA GLY A 178 -30.96 -3.50 4.15
C GLY A 178 -31.36 -3.01 2.76
N THR A 179 -32.65 -3.09 2.43
CA THR A 179 -33.19 -2.53 1.19
C THR A 179 -32.81 -1.06 1.04
N GLY A 180 -32.21 -0.69 -0.09
CA GLY A 180 -31.75 0.68 -0.39
C GLY A 180 -30.27 0.95 -0.09
N GLN A 181 -29.55 0.02 0.56
CA GLN A 181 -28.10 0.18 0.76
C GLN A 181 -27.33 0.13 -0.58
N ILE A 182 -26.23 0.87 -0.62
CA ILE A 182 -25.45 1.08 -1.84
C ILE A 182 -24.22 0.18 -1.79
N ILE A 183 -24.09 -0.69 -2.80
CA ILE A 183 -22.93 -1.55 -2.99
C ILE A 183 -22.07 -0.97 -4.11
N TYR A 184 -20.77 -0.89 -3.87
CA TYR A 184 -19.80 -0.57 -4.90
C TYR A 184 -19.20 -1.87 -5.41
N ARG A 185 -19.15 -2.05 -6.73
CA ARG A 185 -18.43 -3.17 -7.35
C ARG A 185 -17.25 -2.65 -8.15
N CYS A 186 -16.17 -3.42 -8.19
CA CYS A 186 -15.07 -3.19 -9.09
C CYS A 186 -15.28 -4.01 -10.36
N PRO A 187 -15.48 -3.38 -11.53
CA PRO A 187 -15.69 -4.12 -12.78
C PRO A 187 -14.45 -4.91 -13.22
N ARG A 188 -13.25 -4.48 -12.81
CA ARG A 188 -11.98 -5.16 -13.17
C ARG A 188 -11.68 -6.38 -12.31
N CYS A 189 -12.07 -6.35 -11.04
CA CYS A 189 -11.84 -7.46 -10.12
C CYS A 189 -13.06 -8.39 -10.02
N ILE A 190 -14.19 -7.99 -10.61
CA ILE A 190 -15.50 -8.63 -10.45
C ILE A 190 -15.77 -8.87 -8.95
N SER A 191 -15.48 -7.85 -8.15
CA SER A 191 -15.46 -7.97 -6.69
C SER A 191 -16.35 -6.90 -6.05
N ILE A 192 -17.02 -7.28 -4.96
CA ILE A 192 -17.64 -6.32 -4.05
C ILE A 192 -16.52 -5.50 -3.44
N LYS A 193 -16.63 -4.18 -3.53
CA LYS A 193 -15.61 -3.23 -3.09
C LYS A 193 -15.95 -2.79 -1.67
N PRO A 194 -15.18 -3.20 -0.65
CA PRO A 194 -15.39 -2.73 0.71
C PRO A 194 -15.27 -1.21 0.81
N VAL A 195 -15.86 -0.64 1.85
CA VAL A 195 -15.71 0.78 2.18
C VAL A 195 -14.22 1.10 2.33
N ARG A 196 -13.77 2.22 1.77
CA ARG A 196 -12.35 2.67 1.72
C ARG A 196 -11.40 1.80 0.90
N ALA A 197 -11.89 0.76 0.19
CA ALA A 197 -11.04 0.03 -0.74
C ALA A 197 -10.84 0.83 -2.03
N HIS A 198 -9.72 0.67 -2.72
CA HIS A 198 -9.49 1.24 -4.05
C HIS A 198 -8.78 0.25 -4.97
N HIS A 199 -9.08 0.28 -6.26
CA HIS A 199 -8.43 -0.57 -7.25
C HIS A 199 -7.10 0.04 -7.67
N CYS A 200 -6.00 -0.68 -7.44
CA CYS A 200 -4.69 -0.31 -7.96
C CYS A 200 -4.48 -0.95 -9.35
N SER A 201 -4.25 -0.12 -10.36
CA SER A 201 -3.99 -0.60 -11.73
C SER A 201 -2.64 -1.28 -11.91
N VAL A 202 -1.71 -1.08 -10.99
CA VAL A 202 -0.39 -1.73 -11.00
C VAL A 202 -0.49 -3.11 -10.33
N CYS A 203 -1.03 -3.18 -9.12
CA CYS A 203 -1.23 -4.45 -8.40
C CYS A 203 -2.39 -5.31 -8.97
N LYS A 204 -3.21 -4.77 -9.88
CA LYS A 204 -4.40 -5.43 -10.46
C LYS A 204 -5.40 -5.96 -9.44
N ARG A 205 -5.43 -5.35 -8.26
CA ARG A 205 -6.29 -5.77 -7.14
C ARG A 205 -6.93 -4.55 -6.47
N CYS A 206 -8.10 -4.78 -5.88
CA CYS A 206 -8.68 -3.85 -4.92
C CYS A 206 -7.96 -4.02 -3.58
N ILE A 207 -7.46 -2.93 -3.00
CA ILE A 207 -6.73 -2.93 -1.73
C ILE A 207 -7.59 -2.21 -0.68
N LYS A 208 -7.79 -2.83 0.49
CA LYS A 208 -8.53 -2.25 1.62
C LYS A 208 -7.74 -1.11 2.26
N LYS A 209 -8.42 0.02 2.54
CA LYS A 209 -7.82 1.28 3.00
C LYS A 209 -6.54 1.60 2.23
N MET A 210 -6.63 1.53 0.90
CA MET A 210 -5.50 1.82 0.03
C MET A 210 -5.05 3.26 0.28
N ASP A 211 -3.78 3.44 0.60
CA ASP A 211 -3.16 4.75 0.69
C ASP A 211 -2.55 5.13 -0.66
N HIS A 212 -1.54 4.39 -1.11
CA HIS A 212 -0.91 4.59 -2.41
C HIS A 212 -0.21 3.32 -2.91
N HIS A 213 0.16 3.30 -4.19
CA HIS A 213 1.14 2.33 -4.72
C HIS A 213 2.53 2.95 -4.61
N CYS A 214 3.46 2.27 -3.94
CA CYS A 214 4.80 2.76 -3.70
C CYS A 214 5.82 1.92 -4.45
N PRO A 215 6.49 2.48 -5.49
CA PRO A 215 7.52 1.77 -6.23
C PRO A 215 8.69 1.34 -5.33
N TRP A 216 9.06 2.14 -4.32
CA TRP A 216 10.19 1.85 -3.44
C TRP A 216 10.04 0.60 -2.58
N ILE A 217 8.81 0.13 -2.35
CA ILE A 217 8.54 -1.16 -1.70
C ILE A 217 7.94 -2.19 -2.66
N ASN A 218 7.88 -1.89 -3.96
CA ASN A 218 7.24 -2.73 -4.99
C ASN A 218 5.83 -3.23 -4.58
N ASN A 219 5.05 -2.40 -3.90
CA ASN A 219 3.76 -2.82 -3.34
C ASN A 219 2.84 -1.61 -3.06
N CYS A 220 1.55 -1.89 -2.90
CA CYS A 220 0.64 -0.93 -2.30
C CYS A 220 0.90 -0.82 -0.79
N VAL A 221 0.65 0.38 -0.25
CA VAL A 221 0.49 0.59 1.19
C VAL A 221 -1.02 0.55 1.47
N GLY A 222 -1.44 -0.41 2.29
CA GLY A 222 -2.82 -0.62 2.68
C GLY A 222 -2.94 -1.09 4.13
N GLU A 223 -4.15 -1.44 4.55
CA GLU A 223 -4.46 -1.78 5.94
C GLU A 223 -3.52 -2.83 6.56
N ALA A 224 -3.13 -3.85 5.79
CA ALA A 224 -2.41 -5.01 6.34
C ALA A 224 -0.87 -4.85 6.38
N ASN A 225 -0.30 -3.86 5.67
CA ASN A 225 1.14 -3.62 5.65
C ASN A 225 1.55 -2.18 6.03
N GLN A 226 0.58 -1.30 6.36
CA GLN A 226 0.85 0.09 6.76
C GLN A 226 1.86 0.20 7.92
N LYS A 227 1.79 -0.70 8.91
CA LYS A 227 2.76 -0.76 10.01
C LYS A 227 4.20 -0.87 9.52
N PHE A 228 4.46 -1.83 8.61
CA PHE A 228 5.79 -2.09 8.10
C PHE A 228 6.32 -0.92 7.27
N PHE A 229 5.45 -0.27 6.50
CA PHE A 229 5.81 0.93 5.76
C PHE A 229 6.22 2.09 6.70
N VAL A 230 5.45 2.33 7.78
CA VAL A 230 5.81 3.35 8.77
C VAL A 230 7.14 3.03 9.45
N LEU A 231 7.36 1.79 9.88
CA LEU A 231 8.62 1.38 10.48
C LEU A 231 9.80 1.51 9.50
N PHE A 232 9.61 1.14 8.24
CA PHE A 232 10.62 1.33 7.20
C PHE A 232 11.03 2.81 7.07
N THR A 233 10.05 3.72 6.93
CA THR A 233 10.36 5.16 6.83
C THR A 233 11.03 5.72 8.08
N LEU A 234 10.62 5.26 9.28
CA LEU A 234 11.25 5.64 10.54
C LEU A 234 12.72 5.18 10.60
N TYR A 235 12.98 3.91 10.32
CA TYR A 235 14.32 3.35 10.44
C TYR A 235 15.29 3.90 9.38
N VAL A 236 14.83 4.17 8.16
CA VAL A 236 15.63 4.88 7.15
C VAL A 236 15.96 6.29 7.58
N PHE A 237 15.01 7.03 8.16
CA PHE A 237 15.29 8.36 8.71
C PHE A 237 16.33 8.31 9.84
N LEU A 238 16.20 7.35 10.76
CA LEU A 238 17.13 7.19 11.88
C LEU A 238 18.54 6.79 11.43
N ILE A 239 18.68 5.83 10.49
CA ILE A 239 20.01 5.44 9.98
C ILE A 239 20.66 6.57 9.18
N SER A 240 19.88 7.35 8.42
CA SER A 240 20.37 8.50 7.67
C SER A 240 20.85 9.61 8.60
N THR A 241 20.10 9.88 9.67
CA THR A 241 20.50 10.85 10.70
C THR A 241 21.78 10.41 11.40
N HIS A 242 21.90 9.12 11.75
CA HIS A 242 23.10 8.57 12.36
C HIS A 242 24.31 8.65 11.41
N ALA A 243 24.13 8.34 10.11
CA ALA A 243 25.17 8.50 9.10
C ALA A 243 25.67 9.95 8.99
N ILE A 244 24.76 10.94 8.98
CA ILE A 244 25.14 12.37 8.96
C ILE A 244 25.96 12.74 10.21
N ILE A 245 25.54 12.28 11.39
CA ILE A 245 26.30 12.51 12.62
C ILE A 245 27.71 11.91 12.50
N LEU A 246 27.84 10.68 12.00
CA LEU A 246 29.14 10.03 11.79
C LEU A 246 30.00 10.74 10.74
N ILE A 247 29.42 11.28 9.67
CA ILE A 247 30.13 12.10 8.69
C ILE A 247 30.70 13.35 9.36
N ILE A 248 29.89 14.05 10.16
CA ILE A 248 30.31 15.29 10.84
C ILE A 248 31.42 14.98 11.84
N THR A 249 31.27 13.97 12.69
CA THR A 249 32.28 13.63 13.70
C THR A 249 33.57 13.14 13.05
N HIS A 250 33.48 12.30 12.01
CA HIS A 250 34.66 11.86 11.25
C HIS A 250 35.37 13.04 10.58
N THR A 251 34.63 13.99 10.00
CA THR A 251 35.22 15.17 9.37
C THR A 251 35.94 16.05 10.39
N ILE A 252 35.34 16.31 11.57
CA ILE A 252 35.98 17.09 12.63
C ILE A 252 37.27 16.41 13.09
N GLU A 253 37.21 15.11 13.38
CA GLU A 253 38.38 14.34 13.81
C GLU A 253 39.50 14.34 12.76
N CYS A 254 39.16 14.26 11.47
CA CYS A 254 40.15 14.25 10.39
C CYS A 254 40.70 15.63 10.03
N VAL A 255 39.97 16.71 10.31
CA VAL A 255 40.49 18.08 10.19
C VAL A 255 41.48 18.38 11.31
N ASP A 256 41.22 17.90 12.52
CA ASP A 256 42.11 18.10 13.67
C ASP A 256 43.38 17.22 13.60
N ASN A 257 43.33 16.11 12.85
CA ASN A 257 44.44 15.19 12.62
C ASN A 257 44.97 15.25 11.18
N ASP A 258 45.99 14.45 10.85
CA ASP A 258 46.46 14.31 9.47
C ASP A 258 45.46 13.45 8.66
N TRP A 259 44.81 14.05 7.67
CA TRP A 259 43.86 13.40 6.74
C TRP A 259 44.43 12.12 6.09
N LEU A 260 45.76 12.02 5.95
CA LEU A 260 46.43 10.84 5.39
C LEU A 260 46.33 9.59 6.26
N GLN A 261 46.03 9.74 7.56
CA GLN A 261 45.94 8.63 8.53
C GLN A 261 44.50 8.27 8.90
N CYS A 262 43.52 8.95 8.32
CA CYS A 262 42.13 8.86 8.76
C CYS A 262 41.33 7.69 8.15
N SER A 263 41.83 7.10 7.06
CA SER A 263 41.15 6.03 6.34
C SER A 263 42.15 5.08 5.71
N SER A 264 41.74 3.82 5.55
CA SER A 264 42.51 2.82 4.79
C SER A 264 42.50 3.07 3.28
N PHE A 265 41.65 3.98 2.80
CA PHE A 265 41.57 4.39 1.39
C PHE A 265 42.32 5.68 1.13
N SER A 266 42.66 5.95 -0.13
CA SER A 266 43.26 7.23 -0.53
C SER A 266 42.32 8.40 -0.20
N PRO A 267 42.83 9.60 0.17
CA PRO A 267 41.99 10.74 0.54
C PRO A 267 40.93 11.12 -0.50
N ALA A 268 41.26 11.01 -1.80
CA ALA A 268 40.32 11.29 -2.87
C ALA A 268 39.15 10.30 -2.91
N VAL A 269 39.42 9.00 -2.72
CA VAL A 269 38.37 7.97 -2.66
C VAL A 269 37.50 8.15 -1.42
N THR A 270 38.13 8.39 -0.26
CA THR A 270 37.42 8.66 0.99
C THR A 270 36.47 9.84 0.86
N LEU A 271 36.93 10.95 0.28
CA LEU A 271 36.11 12.13 0.05
C LEU A 271 34.90 11.81 -0.86
N ILE A 272 35.12 11.07 -1.96
CA ILE A 272 34.04 10.67 -2.88
C ILE A 272 33.00 9.82 -2.15
N LEU A 273 33.43 8.83 -1.36
CA LEU A 273 32.53 7.97 -0.59
C LEU A 273 31.71 8.76 0.44
N ILE A 274 32.34 9.71 1.15
CA ILE A 274 31.67 10.59 2.11
C ILE A 274 30.64 11.48 1.41
N ILE A 275 30.97 12.05 0.25
CA ILE A 275 30.05 12.90 -0.52
C ILE A 275 28.81 12.10 -0.94
N PHE A 276 28.99 10.88 -1.48
CA PHE A 276 27.86 10.05 -1.87
C PHE A 276 27.01 9.61 -0.67
N LEU A 277 27.63 9.18 0.43
CA LEU A 277 26.91 8.83 1.65
C LEU A 277 26.13 10.04 2.20
N GLY A 278 26.74 11.22 2.22
CA GLY A 278 26.11 12.45 2.68
C GLY A 278 24.93 12.87 1.81
N PHE A 279 25.08 12.81 0.48
CA PHE A 279 24.01 13.09 -0.46
C PHE A 279 22.83 12.13 -0.29
N GLU A 280 23.11 10.83 -0.24
CA GLU A 280 22.10 9.79 -0.02
C GLU A 280 21.37 9.99 1.32
N SER A 281 22.12 10.16 2.42
CA SER A 281 21.57 10.32 3.76
C SER A 281 20.69 11.58 3.86
N LEU A 282 21.08 12.68 3.22
CA LEU A 282 20.29 13.90 3.22
C LEU A 282 19.00 13.74 2.39
N LEU A 283 19.13 13.25 1.15
CA LEU A 283 18.01 13.11 0.22
C LEU A 283 16.96 12.14 0.77
N PHE A 284 17.38 10.91 1.10
CA PHE A 284 16.47 9.88 1.58
C PHE A 284 16.07 10.10 3.04
N GLY A 285 16.92 10.70 3.87
CA GLY A 285 16.56 11.09 5.24
C GLY A 285 15.42 12.11 5.26
N ILE A 286 15.49 13.18 4.45
CA ILE A 286 14.41 14.17 4.36
C ILE A 286 13.15 13.55 3.77
N PHE A 287 13.27 12.82 2.66
CA PHE A 287 12.13 12.17 2.01
C PHE A 287 11.39 11.24 2.97
N THR A 288 12.13 10.37 3.69
CA THR A 288 11.53 9.42 4.63
C THR A 288 11.00 10.07 5.89
N LEU A 289 11.60 11.17 6.37
CA LEU A 289 11.02 11.97 7.46
C LEU A 289 9.65 12.53 7.07
N VAL A 290 9.53 13.14 5.88
CA VAL A 290 8.26 13.67 5.39
C VAL A 290 7.23 12.55 5.28
N MET A 291 7.59 11.43 4.64
CA MET A 291 6.71 10.28 4.49
C MET A 291 6.29 9.69 5.85
N PHE A 292 7.20 9.58 6.81
CA PHE A 292 6.89 9.12 8.17
C PHE A 292 5.85 10.04 8.83
N CYS A 293 6.10 11.35 8.81
CA CYS A 293 5.19 12.35 9.38
C CYS A 293 3.82 12.33 8.71
N THR A 294 3.75 12.21 7.38
CA THR A 294 2.47 12.13 6.66
C THR A 294 1.71 10.85 7.01
N GLN A 295 2.39 9.69 7.10
CA GLN A 295 1.74 8.44 7.49
C GLN A 295 1.23 8.49 8.93
N VAL A 296 2.02 9.02 9.87
CA VAL A 296 1.59 9.16 11.27
C VAL A 296 0.39 10.11 11.35
N SER A 297 0.41 11.22 10.63
CA SER A 297 -0.72 12.15 10.56
C SER A 297 -1.97 11.49 9.96
N ALA A 298 -1.83 10.72 8.87
CA ALA A 298 -2.91 9.97 8.24
C ALA A 298 -3.55 8.97 9.22
N ILE A 299 -2.73 8.24 9.98
CA ILE A 299 -3.20 7.33 11.02
C ILE A 299 -3.94 8.09 12.12
N LEU A 300 -3.37 9.18 12.64
CA LEU A 300 -3.98 9.97 13.71
C LEU A 300 -5.31 10.62 13.29
N SER A 301 -5.46 10.98 12.02
CA SER A 301 -6.69 11.54 11.45
C SER A 301 -7.71 10.49 10.98
N ASP A 302 -7.33 9.19 10.99
CA ASP A 302 -8.10 8.07 10.41
C ASP A 302 -8.50 8.30 8.94
N GLU A 303 -7.59 8.92 8.17
CA GLU A 303 -7.77 9.26 6.75
C GLU A 303 -6.59 8.73 5.94
N THR A 304 -6.87 8.16 4.77
CA THR A 304 -5.87 7.79 3.77
C THR A 304 -5.58 8.96 2.82
N GLN A 305 -4.44 8.94 2.14
CA GLN A 305 -4.08 9.96 1.15
C GLN A 305 -5.15 10.10 0.05
N ILE A 306 -5.76 9.00 -0.39
CA ILE A 306 -6.85 9.04 -1.39
C ILE A 306 -8.08 9.78 -0.85
N GLU A 307 -8.42 9.57 0.42
CA GLU A 307 -9.57 10.20 1.06
C GLU A 307 -9.36 11.71 1.20
N THR A 308 -8.17 12.12 1.66
CA THR A 308 -7.79 13.54 1.74
C THR A 308 -7.82 14.22 0.37
N LEU A 309 -7.28 13.57 -0.67
CA LEU A 309 -7.25 14.15 -2.03
C LEU A 309 -8.63 14.26 -2.67
N LYS A 310 -9.56 13.38 -2.33
CA LYS A 310 -10.93 13.39 -2.86
C LYS A 310 -11.86 14.33 -2.11
N ASN A 311 -11.45 14.82 -0.93
CA ASN A 311 -12.26 15.68 -0.07
C ASN A 311 -13.68 15.10 0.16
N GLU A 312 -13.77 13.78 0.29
CA GLU A 312 -15.04 13.09 0.54
C GLU A 312 -15.41 13.24 2.03
N GLU A 313 -16.66 13.62 2.32
CA GLU A 313 -17.12 13.56 3.70
C GLU A 313 -17.08 12.11 4.21
N PRO A 314 -16.49 11.88 5.39
CA PRO A 314 -16.30 10.54 5.91
C PRO A 314 -17.65 9.89 6.18
N LYS A 315 -17.90 8.78 5.48
CA LYS A 315 -19.13 7.96 5.65
C LYS A 315 -19.00 6.94 6.79
N TRP A 316 -17.92 7.03 7.55
CA TRP A 316 -17.59 6.15 8.67
C TRP A 316 -17.39 6.95 9.94
N VAL A 317 -17.56 6.29 11.08
CA VAL A 317 -17.25 6.87 12.38
C VAL A 317 -15.73 6.96 12.53
N LYS A 318 -15.20 8.17 12.65
CA LYS A 318 -13.77 8.37 12.88
C LYS A 318 -13.36 7.79 14.23
N LYS A 319 -12.28 7.01 14.23
CA LYS A 319 -11.67 6.54 15.46
C LYS A 319 -11.01 7.70 16.20
N ASN A 320 -10.92 7.59 17.53
CA ASN A 320 -10.04 8.48 18.29
C ASN A 320 -8.57 8.16 17.96
N ARG A 321 -7.68 9.14 18.14
CA ARG A 321 -6.25 9.04 17.77
C ARG A 321 -5.55 7.78 18.29
N TRP A 322 -5.85 7.40 19.54
CA TRP A 322 -5.25 6.22 20.16
C TRP A 322 -5.75 4.92 19.51
N SER A 323 -7.06 4.80 19.29
CA SER A 323 -7.66 3.64 18.63
C SER A 323 -7.19 3.51 17.18
N SER A 324 -6.92 4.61 16.49
CA SER A 324 -6.32 4.58 15.15
C SER A 324 -4.91 3.99 15.20
N LEU A 325 -4.05 4.46 16.12
CA LEU A 325 -2.71 3.89 16.33
C LEU A 325 -2.79 2.40 16.68
N GLN A 326 -3.69 2.03 17.59
CA GLN A 326 -3.87 0.62 17.99
C GLN A 326 -4.29 -0.26 16.81
N SER A 327 -5.08 0.28 15.87
CA SER A 327 -5.51 -0.48 14.69
C SER A 327 -4.38 -0.76 13.70
N VAL A 328 -3.29 0.02 13.73
CA VAL A 328 -2.12 -0.17 12.87
C VAL A 328 -1.01 -0.94 13.60
N PHE A 329 -0.72 -0.59 14.85
CA PHE A 329 0.45 -1.12 15.58
C PHE A 329 0.13 -2.29 16.53
N GLY A 330 -1.12 -2.44 16.96
CA GLY A 330 -1.58 -3.47 17.90
C GLY A 330 -2.28 -2.89 19.14
N SER A 331 -2.97 -3.74 19.91
CA SER A 331 -3.82 -3.32 21.04
C SER A 331 -3.08 -2.53 22.12
N ASP A 332 -1.98 -3.05 22.64
CA ASP A 332 -1.27 -2.47 23.79
C ASP A 332 0.06 -1.90 23.35
N PHE A 333 0.38 -0.70 23.84
CA PHE A 333 1.68 -0.09 23.59
C PHE A 333 2.78 -0.93 24.23
N ASN A 334 3.69 -1.44 23.40
CA ASN A 334 4.80 -2.28 23.82
C ASN A 334 5.92 -2.23 22.77
N ILE A 335 7.04 -2.89 23.05
CA ILE A 335 8.21 -2.93 22.15
C ILE A 335 7.89 -3.50 20.76
N CYS A 336 6.84 -4.31 20.63
CA CYS A 336 6.40 -4.86 19.34
C CYS A 336 5.85 -3.78 18.40
N TRP A 337 5.47 -2.60 18.89
CA TRP A 337 5.10 -1.49 18.00
C TRP A 337 6.24 -1.10 17.06
N PHE A 338 7.48 -1.22 17.55
CA PHE A 338 8.70 -0.90 16.82
C PHE A 338 9.27 -2.14 16.09
N SER A 339 8.81 -3.35 16.40
CA SER A 339 9.34 -4.56 15.77
C SER A 339 8.59 -4.91 14.47
N PRO A 340 9.29 -5.04 13.33
CA PRO A 340 8.68 -5.52 12.09
C PRO A 340 8.33 -7.02 12.14
N PHE A 341 8.81 -7.76 13.13
CA PHE A 341 8.54 -9.20 13.29
C PHE A 341 7.20 -9.49 13.97
N SER A 342 6.47 -8.46 14.36
CA SER A 342 5.19 -8.60 15.03
C SER A 342 4.05 -8.15 14.13
N LYS A 343 3.13 -9.06 13.85
CA LYS A 343 1.89 -8.73 13.15
C LYS A 343 0.96 -7.96 14.09
N PRO A 344 0.29 -6.89 13.64
CA PRO A 344 -0.79 -6.29 14.41
C PRO A 344 -1.85 -7.37 14.68
N ASN A 345 -2.19 -7.55 15.96
CA ASN A 345 -3.05 -8.64 16.41
C ASN A 345 -4.45 -8.50 15.77
N SER A 346 -4.83 -9.44 14.91
CA SER A 346 -6.15 -9.50 14.24
C SER A 346 -7.35 -9.57 15.21
N LYS A 347 -7.09 -9.77 16.51
CA LYS A 347 -8.13 -9.83 17.55
C LYS A 347 -8.94 -8.53 17.69
N TYR A 348 -8.39 -7.37 17.33
CA TYR A 348 -9.14 -6.10 17.37
C TYR A 348 -10.17 -5.99 16.23
N ILE A 349 -9.89 -6.61 15.07
CA ILE A 349 -10.83 -6.66 13.94
C ILE A 349 -12.03 -7.55 14.31
N LEU A 350 -11.78 -8.71 14.91
CA LEU A 350 -12.83 -9.63 15.36
C LEU A 350 -13.67 -9.06 16.52
N SER A 351 -13.06 -8.38 17.49
CA SER A 351 -13.81 -7.78 18.61
C SER A 351 -14.66 -6.58 18.18
N THR A 352 -14.22 -5.82 17.18
CA THR A 352 -14.99 -4.70 16.61
C THR A 352 -16.12 -5.21 15.72
N LEU A 353 -15.90 -6.28 14.94
CA LEU A 353 -16.94 -6.92 14.15
C LEU A 353 -18.01 -7.56 15.03
N ASN A 354 -17.64 -8.25 16.12
CA ASN A 354 -18.62 -8.81 17.06
C ASN A 354 -19.45 -7.70 17.72
N LYS A 355 -18.83 -6.58 18.11
CA LYS A 355 -19.57 -5.41 18.66
C LYS A 355 -20.49 -4.71 17.66
N LEU A 356 -20.27 -4.87 16.35
CA LEU A 356 -21.12 -4.32 15.29
C LEU A 356 -22.21 -5.29 14.83
N MET A 357 -22.11 -6.58 15.19
CA MET A 357 -23.12 -7.60 14.93
C MET A 357 -24.06 -7.83 16.13
N ASP A 358 -23.76 -7.26 17.29
CA ASP A 358 -24.57 -7.34 18.52
C ASP A 358 -25.56 -6.15 18.70
N VAL A 359 -25.96 -5.46 17.62
CA VAL A 359 -26.98 -4.37 17.66
C VAL A 359 -28.12 -4.62 16.68
#